data_AF-A0AAV3AD14-F1
#
_entry.id   AF-A0AAV3AD14-F1
#
_cell.length_a   1.000
_cell.length_b   1.000
_cell.length_c   1.000
_cell.angle_alpha   90.00
_cell.angle_beta   90.00
_cell.angle_gamma   90.00
#
_symmetry.space_group_name_H-M   'P 1'
#
loop_
_entity.id
_entity.type
_entity.pdbx_description
1 polymer ?
#
loop_
_entity_poly.entity_id
_entity_poly.type
_entity_poly.pdbx_seq_one_letter_code
_entity_poly.pdbx_strand_id
1 'polypeptide(L)'
;MIFFNCRSVTTASASLTRKVLFPPLPAPQRPFRVANRDRSQRKGVVASTLKELIEKAIDTLLITASVVTLVLEEDGTVVDTEEFFQSLEDNTNFLLLEGGQKWTRERKVTHTVQQTKKKGIANITLDLYKIHPRDFIGCLNIKATFYEMYTVSCDIQCLGAKKVLRSLLRLLSHLAQVAGHLLLYSGSFMMQWTEDSEEITNRRTRS
;
A
#
# COMPACT_ATOMS: atom_id res chain seq x y z
N MET A 1 -3.71 53.95 -3.82
CA MET A 1 -5.01 53.41 -4.26
C MET A 1 -4.87 51.90 -4.38
N ILE A 2 -5.39 51.15 -3.40
CA ILE A 2 -5.26 49.69 -3.33
C ILE A 2 -6.48 49.11 -4.04
N PHE A 3 -6.29 48.43 -5.17
CA PHE A 3 -7.37 47.72 -5.84
C PHE A 3 -7.53 46.33 -5.19
N PHE A 4 -8.65 46.16 -4.49
CA PHE A 4 -9.18 44.85 -4.08
C PHE A 4 -9.65 44.10 -5.34
N ASN A 5 -9.14 42.87 -5.54
CA ASN A 5 -9.68 41.96 -6.56
C ASN A 5 -10.51 40.89 -5.84
N CYS A 6 -11.82 41.13 -5.72
CA CYS A 6 -12.79 40.12 -5.32
C CYS A 6 -13.24 39.36 -6.56
N ARG A 7 -12.83 38.08 -6.69
CA ARG A 7 -13.38 37.15 -7.68
C ARG A 7 -14.46 36.30 -7.00
N SER A 8 -15.73 36.67 -7.19
CA SER A 8 -16.85 35.78 -6.88
C SER A 8 -17.09 34.88 -8.08
N VAL A 9 -17.14 33.56 -7.86
CA VAL A 9 -17.55 32.58 -8.88
C VAL A 9 -18.92 32.06 -8.47
N THR A 10 -19.97 32.56 -9.12
CA THR A 10 -21.33 32.03 -8.96
C THR A 10 -21.57 31.04 -10.08
N THR A 11 -21.54 29.74 -9.79
CA THR A 11 -21.92 28.69 -10.74
C THR A 11 -23.38 28.33 -10.48
N ALA A 12 -24.29 28.88 -11.29
CA ALA A 12 -25.69 28.46 -11.29
C ALA A 12 -25.85 27.29 -12.28
N SER A 13 -25.92 26.06 -11.77
CA SER A 13 -26.26 24.89 -12.58
C SER A 13 -27.77 24.68 -12.58
N ALA A 14 -28.44 25.05 -13.67
CA ALA A 14 -29.83 24.68 -13.93
C ALA A 14 -29.89 23.23 -14.43
N SER A 15 -30.39 22.31 -13.61
CA SER A 15 -30.66 20.94 -14.01
C SER A 15 -32.07 20.84 -14.63
N LEU A 16 -32.14 20.82 -15.96
CA LEU A 16 -33.38 20.53 -16.69
C LEU A 16 -33.66 19.02 -16.66
N THR A 17 -34.61 18.62 -15.83
CA THR A 17 -35.19 17.27 -15.83
C THR A 17 -36.06 17.11 -17.07
N ARG A 18 -35.65 16.26 -18.01
CA ARG A 18 -36.53 15.76 -19.07
C ARG A 18 -36.34 14.26 -19.24
N LYS A 19 -37.22 13.46 -18.65
CA LYS A 19 -37.44 12.07 -19.06
C LYS A 19 -38.94 11.85 -19.22
N VAL A 20 -39.33 11.86 -20.49
CA VAL A 20 -40.66 11.51 -21.00
C VAL A 20 -40.65 10.01 -21.31
N LEU A 21 -41.80 9.37 -21.09
CA LEU A 21 -42.20 7.99 -21.41
C LEU A 21 -41.30 7.20 -22.39
N PHE A 22 -40.82 6.04 -21.94
CA PHE A 22 -40.44 4.91 -22.79
C PHE A 22 -41.00 3.60 -22.19
N PRO A 23 -41.31 2.56 -23.02
CA PRO A 23 -41.88 1.25 -22.62
C PRO A 23 -40.98 0.51 -21.61
N PRO A 24 -41.37 -0.63 -21.00
CA PRO A 24 -40.57 -1.26 -19.93
C PRO A 24 -39.20 -1.65 -20.49
N LEU A 25 -38.21 -0.79 -20.27
CA LEU A 25 -36.86 -0.97 -20.78
C LEU A 25 -36.24 -2.14 -20.00
N PRO A 26 -35.44 -2.99 -20.66
CA PRO A 26 -34.55 -3.90 -19.95
C PRO A 26 -33.74 -3.10 -18.93
N ALA A 27 -33.55 -3.67 -17.74
CA ALA A 27 -32.94 -2.98 -16.60
C ALA A 27 -31.66 -2.22 -17.03
N PRO A 28 -31.52 -0.94 -16.64
CA PRO A 28 -30.40 -0.12 -17.10
C PRO A 28 -29.08 -0.79 -16.73
N GLN A 29 -28.22 -0.99 -17.74
CA GLN A 29 -26.88 -1.54 -17.53
C GLN A 29 -26.04 -0.53 -16.76
N ARG A 30 -25.75 -0.85 -15.50
CA ARG A 30 -25.04 0.04 -14.58
C ARG A 30 -23.58 -0.40 -14.45
N PRO A 31 -22.62 0.53 -14.45
CA PRO A 31 -21.23 0.21 -14.16
C PRO A 31 -21.05 0.03 -12.65
N PHE A 32 -20.41 -1.07 -12.27
CA PHE A 32 -20.04 -1.40 -10.90
C PHE A 32 -18.55 -1.66 -10.82
N ARG A 33 -17.99 -1.53 -9.62
CA ARG A 33 -16.60 -1.85 -9.35
C ARG A 33 -16.56 -3.08 -8.48
N VAL A 34 -15.80 -4.09 -8.90
CA VAL A 34 -15.60 -5.32 -8.12
C VAL A 34 -14.12 -5.46 -7.82
N ALA A 35 -13.81 -5.75 -6.56
CA ALA A 35 -12.46 -5.98 -6.08
C ALA A 35 -12.29 -7.40 -5.53
N ASN A 36 -11.08 -7.94 -5.64
CA ASN A 36 -10.69 -9.16 -4.91
C ASN A 36 -10.56 -8.84 -3.40
N ARG A 37 -10.63 -9.86 -2.54
CA ARG A 37 -10.42 -9.79 -1.08
C ARG A 37 -9.25 -8.88 -0.68
N ASP A 38 -8.09 -9.04 -1.31
CA ASP A 38 -6.88 -8.28 -0.99
C ASP A 38 -6.89 -6.85 -1.54
N ARG A 39 -7.99 -6.44 -2.21
CA ARG A 39 -8.15 -5.16 -2.94
C ARG A 39 -7.02 -4.88 -3.94
N SER A 40 -6.23 -5.92 -4.26
CA SER A 40 -5.07 -5.88 -5.16
C SER A 40 -5.49 -5.73 -6.62
N GLN A 41 -6.66 -6.26 -6.95
CA GLN A 41 -7.29 -6.14 -8.26
C GLN A 41 -8.65 -5.47 -8.08
N ARG A 42 -8.82 -4.32 -8.73
CA ARG A 42 -10.09 -3.60 -8.87
C ARG A 42 -10.47 -3.60 -10.35
N LYS A 43 -11.66 -4.11 -10.68
CA LYS A 43 -12.18 -4.24 -12.04
C LYS A 43 -13.55 -3.59 -12.15
N GLY A 44 -13.82 -2.92 -13.25
CA GLY A 44 -15.14 -2.39 -13.57
C GLY A 44 -15.96 -3.46 -14.28
N VAL A 45 -17.13 -3.79 -13.76
CA VAL A 45 -18.06 -4.74 -14.37
C VAL A 45 -19.37 -4.02 -14.63
N VAL A 46 -19.87 -4.09 -15.86
CA VAL A 46 -21.18 -3.56 -16.22
C VAL A 46 -22.19 -4.71 -16.15
N ALA A 47 -23.23 -4.55 -15.34
CA ALA A 47 -24.27 -5.55 -15.15
C ALA A 47 -25.64 -4.89 -14.98
N SER A 48 -26.69 -5.62 -15.35
CA SER A 48 -28.09 -5.23 -15.15
C SER A 48 -28.74 -5.97 -13.97
N THR A 49 -28.20 -7.15 -13.63
CA THR A 49 -28.69 -8.02 -12.55
C THR A 49 -27.54 -8.51 -11.66
N LEU A 50 -27.85 -8.92 -10.44
CA LEU A 50 -26.88 -9.46 -9.49
C LEU A 50 -26.22 -10.73 -10.02
N LYS A 51 -26.99 -11.62 -10.66
CA LYS A 51 -26.45 -12.86 -11.26
C LYS A 51 -25.42 -12.57 -12.35
N GLU A 52 -25.75 -11.65 -13.25
CA GLU A 52 -24.85 -11.21 -14.32
C GLU A 52 -23.57 -10.56 -13.77
N LEU A 53 -23.71 -9.79 -12.67
CA LEU A 53 -22.56 -9.21 -11.98
C LEU A 53 -21.65 -10.30 -11.41
N ILE A 54 -22.20 -11.32 -10.76
CA ILE A 54 -21.43 -12.41 -10.15
C ILE A 54 -20.68 -13.21 -11.21
N GLU A 55 -21.35 -13.61 -12.30
CA GLU A 55 -20.71 -14.37 -13.39
C GLU A 55 -19.56 -13.57 -14.01
N LYS A 56 -19.80 -12.31 -14.39
CA LYS A 56 -18.76 -11.44 -14.93
C LYS A 56 -17.66 -11.13 -13.92
N ALA A 57 -17.98 -11.06 -12.64
CA ALA A 57 -16.99 -10.84 -11.59
C ALA A 57 -16.08 -12.06 -11.41
N ILE A 58 -16.62 -13.26 -11.45
CA ILE A 58 -15.85 -14.52 -11.40
C ILE A 58 -14.93 -14.61 -12.61
N ASP A 59 -15.44 -14.34 -13.81
CA ASP A 59 -14.66 -14.35 -15.05
C ASP A 59 -13.53 -13.30 -15.04
N THR A 60 -13.82 -12.08 -14.58
CA THR A 60 -12.84 -10.98 -14.56
C THR A 60 -11.79 -11.10 -13.47
N LEU A 61 -12.10 -11.78 -12.36
CA LEU A 61 -11.19 -12.02 -11.24
C LEU A 61 -10.51 -13.40 -11.31
N LEU A 62 -10.87 -14.23 -12.31
CA LEU A 62 -10.35 -15.59 -12.53
C LEU A 62 -10.43 -16.48 -11.27
N ILE A 63 -11.51 -16.33 -10.51
CA ILE A 63 -11.71 -17.05 -9.26
C ILE A 63 -12.12 -18.50 -9.56
N THR A 64 -11.37 -19.48 -9.02
CA THR A 64 -11.62 -20.92 -9.23
C THR A 64 -12.54 -21.52 -8.14
N ALA A 65 -13.04 -20.71 -7.21
CA ALA A 65 -13.85 -21.19 -6.08
C ALA A 65 -15.30 -21.50 -6.50
N SER A 66 -15.84 -22.62 -5.99
CA SER A 66 -17.22 -23.06 -6.25
C SER A 66 -18.28 -22.33 -5.42
N VAL A 67 -17.86 -21.61 -4.37
CA VAL A 67 -18.74 -20.83 -3.50
C VAL A 67 -18.17 -19.43 -3.40
N VAL A 68 -18.95 -18.45 -3.84
CA VAL A 68 -18.54 -17.05 -3.90
C VAL A 68 -19.61 -16.21 -3.20
N THR A 69 -19.18 -15.25 -2.38
CA THR A 69 -20.05 -14.33 -1.67
C THR A 69 -19.72 -12.90 -2.09
N LEU A 70 -20.71 -12.20 -2.64
CA LEU A 70 -20.59 -10.79 -2.98
C LEU A 70 -20.93 -9.96 -1.74
N VAL A 71 -20.04 -9.07 -1.34
CA VAL A 71 -20.27 -8.15 -0.21
C VAL A 71 -19.94 -6.72 -0.61
N LEU A 72 -20.57 -5.75 0.05
CA LEU A 72 -20.23 -4.33 -0.13
C LEU A 72 -18.84 -4.02 0.41
N GLU A 73 -18.03 -3.25 -0.32
CA GLU A 73 -16.70 -2.85 0.15
C GLU A 73 -16.78 -1.96 1.41
N GLU A 74 -17.82 -1.13 1.51
CA GLU A 74 -18.00 -0.12 2.56
C GLU A 74 -18.34 -0.71 3.92
N ASP A 75 -19.41 -1.51 3.99
CA ASP A 75 -19.96 -2.02 5.26
C ASP A 75 -19.83 -3.54 5.43
N GLY A 76 -19.43 -4.26 4.37
CA GLY A 76 -19.33 -5.72 4.42
C GLY A 76 -20.67 -6.45 4.40
N THR A 77 -21.76 -5.73 4.14
CA THR A 77 -23.09 -6.30 3.97
C THR A 77 -23.10 -7.26 2.79
N VAL A 78 -23.61 -8.47 3.02
CA VAL A 78 -23.74 -9.50 1.97
C VAL A 78 -24.88 -9.11 1.03
N VAL A 79 -24.59 -9.11 -0.27
CA VAL A 79 -25.56 -8.81 -1.32
C VAL A 79 -26.09 -10.14 -1.86
N ASP A 80 -27.23 -10.57 -1.32
CA ASP A 80 -27.95 -11.79 -1.72
C ASP A 80 -29.20 -11.46 -2.56
N THR A 81 -29.88 -10.35 -2.24
CA THR A 81 -31.14 -9.98 -2.89
C THR A 81 -30.96 -8.99 -4.04
N GLU A 82 -31.66 -9.24 -5.15
CA GLU A 82 -31.69 -8.36 -6.33
C GLU A 82 -32.29 -6.99 -5.99
N GLU A 83 -33.29 -6.94 -5.10
CA GLU A 83 -33.92 -5.70 -4.63
C GLU A 83 -32.91 -4.79 -3.93
N PHE A 84 -32.03 -5.38 -3.11
CA PHE A 84 -30.96 -4.66 -2.45
C PHE A 84 -29.96 -4.13 -3.47
N PHE A 85 -29.59 -4.94 -4.46
CA PHE A 85 -28.71 -4.53 -5.55
C PHE A 85 -29.25 -3.33 -6.36
N GLN A 86 -30.56 -3.31 -6.65
CA GLN A 86 -31.19 -2.21 -7.39
C GLN A 86 -31.27 -0.90 -6.60
N SER A 87 -31.36 -1.00 -5.26
CA SER A 87 -31.39 0.15 -4.36
C SER A 87 -30.04 0.88 -4.26
N LEU A 88 -28.94 0.21 -4.62
CA LEU A 88 -27.58 0.76 -4.55
C LEU A 88 -27.32 1.76 -5.68
N GLU A 89 -26.45 2.73 -5.40
CA GLU A 89 -26.04 3.75 -6.36
C GLU A 89 -25.15 3.20 -7.49
N ASP A 90 -25.13 3.92 -8.60
CA ASP A 90 -24.23 3.65 -9.71
C ASP A 90 -22.76 3.76 -9.25
N ASN A 91 -21.88 2.85 -9.71
CA ASN A 91 -20.47 2.76 -9.32
C ASN A 91 -20.19 2.31 -7.88
N THR A 92 -21.15 1.62 -7.25
CA THR A 92 -20.93 0.95 -5.97
C THR A 92 -19.75 -0.04 -6.07
N ASN A 93 -18.91 -0.06 -5.03
CA ASN A 93 -17.79 -0.99 -4.94
C ASN A 93 -18.21 -2.25 -4.18
N PHE A 94 -18.04 -3.40 -4.84
CA PHE A 94 -18.25 -4.72 -4.29
C PHE A 94 -16.91 -5.42 -4.08
N LEU A 95 -16.90 -6.31 -3.10
CA LEU A 95 -15.81 -7.21 -2.80
C LEU A 95 -16.31 -8.64 -3.03
N LEU A 96 -15.55 -9.40 -3.79
CA LEU A 96 -15.83 -10.81 -4.04
C LEU A 96 -15.02 -11.68 -3.06
N LEU A 97 -15.71 -12.50 -2.27
CA LEU A 97 -15.11 -13.38 -1.27
C LEU A 97 -15.31 -14.84 -1.65
N GLU A 98 -14.29 -15.67 -1.47
CA GLU A 98 -14.39 -17.12 -1.64
C GLU A 98 -14.94 -17.79 -0.37
N GLY A 99 -15.53 -18.98 -0.51
CA GLY A 99 -16.09 -19.77 0.57
C GLY A 99 -15.15 -19.91 1.79
N GLY A 100 -15.60 -19.41 2.94
CA GLY A 100 -14.84 -19.44 4.20
C GLY A 100 -14.02 -18.19 4.51
N GLN A 101 -13.97 -17.21 3.61
CA GLN A 101 -13.29 -15.93 3.84
C GLN A 101 -14.24 -14.91 4.49
N LYS A 102 -13.73 -14.16 5.47
CA LYS A 102 -14.49 -13.09 6.14
C LYS A 102 -14.16 -11.73 5.52
N TRP A 103 -15.18 -10.90 5.34
CA TRP A 103 -14.99 -9.50 4.95
C TRP A 103 -14.06 -8.81 5.95
N THR A 104 -13.08 -8.07 5.43
CA THR A 104 -12.15 -7.28 6.24
C THR A 104 -12.29 -5.83 5.85
N ARG A 105 -12.69 -4.98 6.79
CA ARG A 105 -12.78 -3.53 6.59
C ARG A 105 -11.43 -3.01 6.11
N GLU A 106 -11.46 -2.15 5.08
CA GLU A 106 -10.26 -1.45 4.63
C GLU A 106 -9.79 -0.57 5.78
N ARG A 107 -8.79 -1.03 6.53
CA ARG A 107 -7.91 -0.10 7.20
C ARG A 107 -7.23 0.62 6.04
N LYS A 108 -7.42 1.93 5.91
CA LYS A 108 -6.58 2.77 5.04
C LYS A 108 -5.14 2.59 5.51
N VAL A 109 -4.51 1.51 5.10
CA VAL A 109 -3.09 1.27 5.24
C VAL A 109 -2.50 2.04 4.08
N THR A 110 -2.41 3.36 4.26
CA THR A 110 -1.29 4.10 3.70
C THR A 110 -0.07 3.22 3.96
N HIS A 111 0.71 2.89 2.94
CA HIS A 111 1.92 2.10 3.06
C HIS A 111 2.94 2.83 3.96
N THR A 112 2.68 2.92 5.26
CA THR A 112 3.67 3.07 6.29
C THR A 112 3.99 1.66 6.70
N VAL A 113 5.17 1.22 6.26
CA VAL A 113 5.92 0.08 6.77
C VAL A 113 5.44 -0.27 8.19
N GLN A 114 4.58 -1.28 8.31
CA GLN A 114 4.14 -1.78 9.61
C GLN A 114 5.33 -2.53 10.20
N GLN A 115 6.18 -1.78 10.90
CA GLN A 115 7.03 -2.38 11.91
C GLN A 115 6.13 -3.07 12.94
N THR A 116 6.44 -4.34 13.12
CA THR A 116 5.94 -5.28 14.12
C THR A 116 5.38 -4.61 15.37
N LYS A 117 4.05 -4.65 15.53
CA LYS A 117 3.40 -4.38 16.81
C LYS A 117 3.81 -5.48 17.81
N LYS A 118 4.72 -5.16 18.73
CA LYS A 118 4.69 -5.70 20.08
C LYS A 118 4.36 -4.58 21.07
N LYS A 119 3.45 -4.96 21.96
CA LYS A 119 2.71 -4.21 22.98
C LYS A 119 3.64 -3.39 23.89
N GLY A 120 3.34 -2.10 24.09
CA GLY A 120 3.92 -1.31 25.17
C GLY A 120 3.74 0.20 25.04
N ILE A 121 2.59 0.72 25.50
CA ILE A 121 2.29 2.03 26.15
C ILE A 121 2.84 3.35 25.56
N ALA A 122 3.66 3.30 24.51
CA ALA A 122 4.26 4.43 23.84
C ALA A 122 3.91 4.38 22.35
N ASN A 123 3.18 5.38 21.86
CA ASN A 123 2.90 5.54 20.45
C ASN A 123 3.91 6.53 19.86
N ILE A 124 4.69 6.08 18.88
CA ILE A 124 5.74 6.87 18.25
C ILE A 124 5.33 7.15 16.80
N THR A 125 5.18 8.43 16.48
CA THR A 125 4.82 8.94 15.15
C THR A 125 6.03 9.63 14.52
N LEU A 126 6.23 9.41 13.22
CA LEU A 126 7.31 9.96 12.41
C LEU A 126 6.69 10.69 11.22
N ASP A 127 6.60 12.02 11.29
CA ASP A 127 5.97 12.84 10.25
C ASP A 127 7.05 13.57 9.45
N LEU A 128 7.26 13.19 8.20
CA LEU A 128 8.18 13.88 7.29
C LEU A 128 7.42 14.97 6.52
N TYR A 129 7.79 16.23 6.72
CA TYR A 129 7.16 17.37 6.08
C TYR A 129 8.19 18.22 5.33
N LYS A 130 7.79 18.79 4.19
CA LYS A 130 8.67 19.57 3.33
C LYS A 130 8.36 21.05 3.51
N ILE A 131 9.28 21.81 4.11
CA ILE A 131 9.11 23.25 4.38
C ILE A 131 9.27 24.07 3.09
N HIS A 132 10.17 23.68 2.18
CA HIS A 132 10.33 24.32 0.87
C HIS A 132 10.42 23.30 -0.27
N PRO A 133 9.80 23.58 -1.44
CA PRO A 133 9.81 22.66 -2.58
C PRO A 133 11.21 22.41 -3.18
N ARG A 134 12.19 23.31 -2.96
CA ARG A 134 13.58 23.19 -3.43
C ARG A 134 14.52 22.44 -2.47
N ASP A 135 14.10 22.10 -1.26
CA ASP A 135 14.94 21.34 -0.34
C ASP A 135 14.93 19.85 -0.67
N PHE A 136 16.11 19.24 -0.70
CA PHE A 136 16.29 17.82 -1.06
C PHE A 136 15.86 16.87 0.07
N ILE A 137 15.81 17.37 1.31
CA ILE A 137 15.44 16.60 2.51
C ILE A 137 14.50 17.48 3.35
N GLY A 138 13.27 17.01 3.58
CA GLY A 138 12.28 17.68 4.43
C GLY A 138 12.64 17.61 5.91
N CYS A 139 11.92 18.32 6.78
CA CYS A 139 12.06 18.21 8.22
C CYS A 139 11.29 17.00 8.73
N LEU A 140 11.86 16.28 9.71
CA LEU A 140 11.25 15.09 10.29
C LEU A 140 10.77 15.44 11.71
N ASN A 141 9.46 15.38 11.94
CA ASN A 141 8.89 15.46 13.27
C ASN A 141 8.81 14.06 13.88
N ILE A 142 9.41 13.87 15.05
CA ILE A 142 9.30 12.66 15.84
C ILE A 142 8.43 12.97 17.05
N LYS A 143 7.24 12.38 17.13
CA LYS A 143 6.31 12.55 18.24
C LYS A 143 6.17 11.23 18.99
N ALA A 144 6.61 11.19 20.24
CA ALA A 144 6.41 10.06 21.13
C ALA A 144 5.34 10.42 22.17
N THR A 145 4.28 9.63 22.26
CA THR A 145 3.23 9.81 23.26
C THR A 145 3.25 8.62 24.22
N PHE A 146 3.51 8.90 25.49
CA PHE A 146 3.59 7.92 26.57
C PHE A 146 2.35 8.03 27.46
N TYR A 147 1.75 6.88 27.79
CA TYR A 147 0.61 6.79 28.73
C TYR A 147 -0.59 7.70 28.36
N GLU A 148 -0.75 8.09 27.09
CA GLU A 148 -1.77 9.03 26.59
C GLU A 148 -1.79 10.43 27.24
N MET A 149 -0.90 10.71 28.20
CA MET A 149 -0.88 11.96 28.99
C MET A 149 0.38 12.79 28.75
N TYR A 150 1.46 12.16 28.29
CA TYR A 150 2.76 12.81 28.10
C TYR A 150 3.18 12.69 26.64
N THR A 151 3.11 13.81 25.92
CA THR A 151 3.49 13.88 24.50
C THR A 151 4.78 14.67 24.37
N VAL A 152 5.80 14.06 23.79
CA VAL A 152 7.08 14.68 23.48
C VAL A 152 7.22 14.71 21.97
N SER A 153 7.23 15.90 21.38
CA SER A 153 7.49 16.10 19.96
C SER A 153 8.81 16.80 19.75
N CYS A 154 9.67 16.24 18.90
CA CYS A 154 10.94 16.81 18.49
C CYS A 154 10.91 17.04 16.98
N ASP A 155 11.10 18.28 16.54
CA ASP A 155 11.33 18.62 15.14
C ASP A 155 12.83 18.54 14.82
N ILE A 156 13.21 17.53 14.04
CA ILE A 156 14.56 17.45 13.50
C ILE A 156 14.57 18.26 12.21
N GLN A 157 15.03 19.51 12.33
CA GLN A 157 15.23 20.38 11.20
C GLN A 157 16.47 19.92 10.42
N CYS A 158 16.28 19.46 9.19
CA CYS A 158 17.31 18.84 8.36
C CYS A 158 18.32 19.85 7.76
N LEU A 159 18.57 20.98 8.42
CA LEU A 159 19.63 21.94 8.08
C LEU A 159 21.03 21.28 8.01
N GLY A 160 21.22 20.09 8.62
CA GLY A 160 22.44 19.29 8.58
C GLY A 160 22.38 17.97 7.80
N ALA A 161 21.23 17.57 7.23
CA ALA A 161 21.05 16.20 6.73
C ALA A 161 21.98 15.85 5.57
N LYS A 162 22.35 16.82 4.71
CA LYS A 162 23.35 16.62 3.66
C LYS A 162 24.75 16.31 4.22
N LYS A 163 25.14 16.95 5.33
CA LYS A 163 26.44 16.75 5.98
C LYS A 163 26.47 15.38 6.67
N VAL A 164 25.38 15.01 7.34
CA VAL A 164 25.23 13.71 8.01
C VAL A 164 25.20 12.58 6.99
N LEU A 165 24.41 12.71 5.92
CA LEU A 165 24.34 11.71 4.85
C LEU A 165 25.70 11.49 4.19
N ARG A 166 26.42 12.57 3.88
CA ARG A 166 27.79 12.50 3.35
C ARG A 166 28.75 11.81 4.33
N SER A 167 28.60 12.06 5.64
CA SER A 167 29.41 11.40 6.67
C SER A 167 29.09 9.89 6.79
N LEU A 168 27.81 9.52 6.72
CA LEU A 168 27.37 8.12 6.76
C LEU A 168 27.83 7.34 5.53
N LEU A 169 27.73 7.94 4.34
CA LEU A 169 28.26 7.36 3.10
C LEU A 169 29.77 7.10 3.19
N ARG A 170 30.53 8.01 3.79
CA ARG A 170 31.97 7.80 4.05
C ARG A 170 32.22 6.65 5.02
N LEU A 171 31.44 6.56 6.11
CA LEU A 171 31.55 5.45 7.06
C LEU A 171 31.25 4.11 6.40
N LEU A 172 30.15 4.01 5.65
CA LEU A 172 29.79 2.81 4.89
C LEU A 172 30.87 2.42 3.90
N SER A 173 31.45 3.39 3.19
CA SER A 173 32.58 3.13 2.29
C SER A 173 33.77 2.54 3.02
N HIS A 174 34.14 3.10 4.18
CA HIS A 174 35.26 2.57 4.96
C HIS A 174 34.97 1.16 5.51
N LEU A 175 33.76 0.91 6.00
CA LEU A 175 33.35 -0.43 6.45
C LEU A 175 33.36 -1.44 5.31
N ALA A 176 32.88 -1.07 4.13
CA ALA A 176 32.90 -1.92 2.94
C ALA A 176 34.34 -2.21 2.49
N GLN A 177 35.24 -1.23 2.53
CA GLN A 177 36.65 -1.42 2.22
C GLN A 177 37.32 -2.38 3.23
N VAL A 178 37.10 -2.17 4.53
CA VAL A 178 37.65 -3.06 5.57
C VAL A 178 37.09 -4.48 5.44
N ALA A 179 35.78 -4.62 5.23
CA ALA A 179 35.16 -5.91 4.99
C ALA A 179 35.72 -6.60 3.74
N GLY A 180 35.96 -5.84 2.66
CA GLY A 180 36.60 -6.34 1.44
C GLY A 180 38.02 -6.84 1.69
N HIS A 181 38.83 -6.08 2.44
CA HIS A 181 40.18 -6.53 2.83
C HIS A 181 40.15 -7.79 3.70
N LEU A 182 39.19 -7.89 4.62
CA LEU A 182 39.04 -9.06 5.47
C LEU A 182 38.62 -10.30 4.68
N LEU A 183 37.72 -10.14 3.70
CA LEU A 183 37.29 -11.22 2.80
C LEU A 183 38.44 -11.68 1.89
N LEU A 184 39.22 -10.75 1.33
CA LEU A 184 40.37 -11.11 0.50
C LEU A 184 41.46 -11.80 1.31
N TYR A 185 41.77 -11.30 2.52
CA TYR A 185 42.78 -11.90 3.39
C TYR A 185 42.37 -13.30 3.87
N SER A 186 41.11 -13.47 4.28
CA SER A 186 40.57 -14.79 4.66
C SER A 186 40.53 -15.75 3.47
N GLY A 187 40.22 -15.28 2.26
CA GLY A 187 40.26 -16.09 1.03
C GLY A 187 41.67 -16.59 0.70
N SER A 188 42.68 -15.72 0.77
CA SER A 188 44.09 -16.11 0.57
C SER A 188 44.56 -17.12 1.61
N PHE A 189 44.13 -16.96 2.87
CA PHE A 189 44.41 -17.92 3.93
C PHE A 189 43.80 -19.29 3.63
N MET A 190 42.53 -19.35 3.23
CA MET A 190 41.88 -20.62 2.85
C MET A 190 42.56 -21.30 1.65
N MET A 191 42.99 -20.54 0.64
CA MET A 191 43.75 -21.06 -0.51
C MET A 191 45.04 -21.74 -0.04
N GLN A 192 45.81 -21.07 0.82
CA GLN A 192 47.08 -21.62 1.31
C GLN A 192 46.89 -22.88 2.17
N TRP A 193 45.80 -22.96 2.93
CA TRP A 193 45.43 -24.17 3.67
C TRP A 193 44.98 -25.34 2.78
N THR A 194 44.39 -25.04 1.63
CA THR A 194 43.92 -26.05 0.68
C THR A 194 45.10 -26.66 -0.07
N GLU A 195 46.06 -25.84 -0.49
CA GLU A 195 47.28 -26.28 -1.18
C GLU A 195 48.14 -27.19 -0.28
N ASP A 196 48.30 -26.83 1.01
CA ASP A 196 48.97 -27.70 2.00
C ASP A 196 48.21 -29.02 2.24
N SER A 197 46.87 -29.00 2.24
CA SER A 197 46.07 -30.23 2.41
C SER A 197 46.18 -31.17 1.20
N GLU A 198 46.20 -30.63 -0.03
CA GLU A 198 46.35 -31.42 -1.25
C GLU A 198 47.75 -32.05 -1.36
N GLU A 199 48.82 -31.33 -0.95
CA GLU A 199 50.18 -31.87 -0.98
C GLU A 199 50.39 -33.04 0.00
N ILE A 200 49.80 -32.94 1.21
CA ILE A 200 49.83 -34.03 2.21
C ILE A 200 49.07 -35.27 1.71
N THR A 201 47.97 -35.06 0.98
CA THR A 201 47.14 -36.16 0.44
C THR A 201 47.85 -36.86 -0.72
N ASN A 202 48.53 -36.12 -1.60
CA ASN A 202 49.30 -36.66 -2.72
C ASN A 202 50.57 -37.42 -2.28
N ARG A 203 51.19 -37.04 -1.15
CA ARG A 203 52.28 -37.82 -0.54
C ARG A 203 51.81 -39.16 0.04
N ARG A 204 50.54 -39.25 0.48
CA ARG A 204 49.95 -40.50 1.00
C ARG A 204 49.54 -41.49 -0.08
N THR A 205 49.19 -41.04 -1.28
CA THR A 205 48.82 -41.93 -2.40
C THR A 205 50.02 -42.43 -3.21
N ARG A 206 51.22 -41.88 -2.99
CA ARG A 206 52.48 -42.29 -3.64
C ARG A 206 53.36 -43.23 -2.83
N SER A 207 52.98 -43.55 -1.59
CA SER A 207 53.63 -44.55 -0.74
C SER A 207 52.81 -45.83 -0.69
#